data_AF-A0A9N9GA17-F1
#
_entry.id   AF-A0A9N9GA17-F1
#
_cell.length_a   1.000
_cell.length_b   1.000
_cell.length_c   1.000
_cell.angle_alpha   90.00
_cell.angle_beta   90.00
_cell.angle_gamma   90.00
#
_symmetry.space_group_name_H-M   'P 1'
#
loop_
_entity.id
_entity.type
_entity.pdbx_description
1 polymer ?
#
loop_
_entity_poly.entity_id
_entity_poly.type
_entity_poly.pdbx_seq_one_letter_code
_entity_poly.pdbx_strand_id
1 'polypeptide(L)'
;MTFKTNGFTPEGRGGHEAVLLKNTIYFIGGSRAIPNASPFKSSIRSYNLSNEIFYLDLASPFSTTSPPYVDLSGTSARLQYGNEK
;
A
#
# COMPACT_ATOMS: atom_id res chain seq x y z
N MET A 1 -13.16 -5.90 -26.93
CA MET A 1 -12.12 -6.67 -26.20
C MET A 1 -11.59 -5.76 -25.12
N THR A 2 -11.85 -6.06 -23.84
CA THR A 2 -11.50 -5.18 -22.72
C THR A 2 -10.38 -5.84 -21.93
N PHE A 3 -9.18 -5.25 -21.96
CA PHE A 3 -8.07 -5.69 -21.12
C PHE A 3 -8.26 -5.07 -19.73
N LYS A 4 -8.74 -5.86 -18.76
CA LYS A 4 -8.62 -5.49 -17.35
C LYS A 4 -7.20 -5.78 -16.91
N THR A 5 -6.36 -4.75 -16.80
CA THR A 5 -5.17 -4.85 -15.97
C THR A 5 -5.65 -4.71 -14.53
N ASN A 6 -5.39 -5.70 -13.68
CA ASN A 6 -5.67 -5.60 -12.26
C ASN A 6 -4.67 -4.61 -11.66
N GLY A 7 -5.00 -3.31 -11.72
CA GLY A 7 -4.21 -2.26 -11.07
C GLY A 7 -4.15 -2.51 -9.56
N PHE A 8 -2.99 -2.24 -8.96
CA PHE A 8 -2.83 -2.35 -7.52
C PHE A 8 -3.72 -1.32 -6.82
N THR A 9 -4.49 -1.75 -5.82
CA THR A 9 -5.29 -0.86 -4.96
C THR A 9 -4.86 -1.11 -3.52
N PRO A 10 -4.21 -0.15 -2.85
CA PRO A 10 -3.76 -0.33 -1.48
C PRO A 10 -4.96 -0.41 -0.53
N GLU A 11 -4.89 -1.30 0.46
CA GLU A 11 -5.85 -1.33 1.56
C GLU A 11 -5.74 -0.07 2.43
N GLY A 12 -6.85 0.27 3.11
CA GLY A 12 -6.89 1.32 4.12
C GLY A 12 -5.86 1.07 5.22
N ARG A 13 -5.09 2.12 5.56
CA ARG A 13 -3.94 2.03 6.48
C ARG A 13 -3.76 3.30 7.30
N GLY A 14 -3.17 3.16 8.48
CA GLY A 14 -2.79 4.26 9.37
C GLY A 14 -1.28 4.31 9.63
N GLY A 15 -0.74 5.48 9.98
CA GLY A 15 0.67 5.63 10.38
C GLY A 15 1.70 5.27 9.30
N HIS A 16 1.31 5.31 8.02
CA HIS A 16 2.26 5.15 6.92
C HIS A 16 3.07 6.44 6.74
N GLU A 17 4.30 6.29 6.25
CA GLU A 17 5.07 7.44 5.79
C GLU A 17 4.68 7.75 4.34
N ALA A 18 4.58 9.04 4.01
CA ALA A 18 4.35 9.52 2.66
C ALA A 18 5.37 10.60 2.30
N VAL A 19 6.12 10.38 1.21
CA VAL A 19 7.19 11.30 0.77
C VAL A 19 6.95 11.70 -0.68
N LEU A 20 6.89 13.01 -0.93
CA LEU A 20 6.84 13.57 -2.28
C LEU A 20 8.27 13.83 -2.78
N LEU A 21 8.65 13.16 -3.87
CA LEU A 21 9.90 13.42 -4.57
C LEU A 21 9.59 13.77 -6.03
N LYS A 22 9.90 15.01 -6.43
CA LYS A 22 9.50 15.57 -7.73
C LYS A 22 7.98 15.47 -7.92
N ASN A 23 7.52 14.68 -8.90
CA ASN A 23 6.12 14.46 -9.22
C ASN A 23 5.60 13.12 -8.72
N THR A 24 6.37 12.38 -7.93
CA THR A 24 5.97 11.06 -7.44
C THR A 24 5.82 11.09 -5.93
N ILE A 25 4.63 10.72 -5.44
CA ILE A 25 4.41 10.49 -4.02
C ILE A 25 4.53 9.00 -3.71
N TYR A 26 5.42 8.67 -2.78
CA TYR A 26 5.68 7.31 -2.31
C TYR A 26 4.98 7.09 -0.97
N PHE A 27 4.39 5.91 -0.80
CA PHE A 27 3.74 5.46 0.42
C PHE A 27 4.49 4.25 0.96
N ILE A 28 4.87 4.29 2.23
CA ILE A 28 5.78 3.33 2.82
C ILE A 28 5.14 2.77 4.10
N GLY A 29 4.88 1.46 4.08
CA GLY A 29 4.41 0.69 5.22
C GLY A 29 3.03 1.11 5.76
N GLY A 30 2.98 1.33 7.08
CA GLY A 30 1.75 1.62 7.83
C GLY A 30 1.03 0.37 8.34
N SER A 31 0.09 0.57 9.26
CA SER A 31 -0.73 -0.49 9.85
C SER A 31 -2.02 -0.72 9.06
N ARG A 32 -2.27 -1.97 8.64
CA ARG A 32 -3.48 -2.40 7.94
C ARG A 32 -4.38 -3.20 8.87
N ALA A 33 -5.69 -3.08 8.71
CA ALA A 33 -6.63 -3.86 9.50
C ALA A 33 -6.50 -5.35 9.17
N ILE A 34 -6.41 -6.19 10.19
CA ILE A 34 -6.46 -7.64 9.99
C ILE A 34 -7.89 -8.02 9.60
N PRO A 35 -8.10 -8.78 8.50
CA PRO A 35 -9.42 -9.25 8.11
C PRO A 35 -10.11 -10.03 9.24
N ASN A 36 -11.43 -9.85 9.39
CA ASN A 36 -12.20 -10.52 10.45
C ASN A 36 -12.12 -12.04 10.38
N ALA A 37 -11.96 -12.60 9.17
CA ALA A 37 -11.80 -14.04 8.96
C ALA A 37 -10.38 -14.56 9.28
N SER A 38 -9.42 -13.69 9.58
CA SER A 38 -8.05 -14.12 9.87
C SER A 38 -7.97 -14.76 11.26
N PRO A 39 -7.33 -15.95 11.40
CA PRO A 39 -7.11 -16.58 12.70
C PRO A 39 -6.13 -15.78 13.58
N PHE A 40 -5.43 -14.81 12.99
CA PHE A 40 -4.44 -13.97 13.65
C PHE A 40 -5.04 -12.71 14.30
N LYS A 41 -6.33 -12.43 14.06
CA LYS A 41 -7.03 -11.31 14.67
C LYS A 41 -7.44 -11.66 16.10
N SER A 42 -7.20 -10.75 17.03
CA SER A 42 -7.62 -10.88 18.42
C SER A 42 -7.98 -9.52 19.01
N SER A 43 -8.52 -9.51 20.23
CA SER A 43 -8.84 -8.28 20.97
C SER A 43 -7.62 -7.40 21.22
N ILE A 44 -6.42 -7.99 21.29
CA ILE A 44 -5.15 -7.27 21.51
C ILE A 44 -4.36 -7.06 20.21
N ARG A 45 -4.79 -7.66 19.08
CA ARG A 45 -4.13 -7.56 17.78
C ARG A 45 -5.15 -7.44 16.66
N SER A 46 -5.43 -6.20 16.25
CA SER A 46 -6.40 -5.87 15.19
C SER A 46 -5.77 -5.33 13.90
N TYR A 47 -4.47 -5.05 13.92
CA TYR A 47 -3.73 -4.48 12.80
C TYR A 47 -2.39 -5.20 12.62
N ASN A 48 -1.91 -5.24 11.38
CA ASN A 48 -0.56 -5.69 11.04
C ASN A 48 0.24 -4.56 10.38
N LEU A 49 1.52 -4.43 10.71
CA LEU A 49 2.44 -3.56 10.00
C LEU A 49 2.72 -4.07 8.59
N SER A 50 2.49 -3.22 7.59
CA SER A 50 2.77 -3.50 6.18
C SER A 50 4.25 -3.27 5.86
N ASN A 51 4.81 -4.14 5.01
CA ASN A 51 6.11 -3.93 4.38
C ASN A 51 6.00 -3.36 2.96
N GLU A 52 4.78 -3.01 2.54
CA GLU A 52 4.51 -2.56 1.17
C GLU A 52 5.09 -1.18 0.93
N ILE A 53 5.62 -1.01 -0.28
CA ILE A 53 6.00 0.29 -0.82
C ILE A 53 5.29 0.43 -2.15
N PHE A 54 4.57 1.53 -2.35
CA PHE A 54 3.89 1.83 -3.59
C PHE A 54 3.93 3.33 -3.85
N TYR A 55 3.64 3.75 -5.08
CA TYR A 55 3.64 5.16 -5.42
C TYR A 55 2.50 5.55 -6.33
N LEU A 56 2.29 6.86 -6.41
CA LEU A 56 1.42 7.50 -7.39
C LEU A 56 2.22 8.57 -8.12
N ASP A 57 2.24 8.50 -9.45
CA ASP A 57 2.74 9.58 -10.30
C ASP A 57 1.68 10.68 -10.41
N LEU A 58 2.05 11.89 -10.01
CA LEU A 58 1.22 13.08 -10.03
C LEU A 58 1.42 13.91 -11.31
N ALA A 59 2.40 13.57 -12.16
CA ALA A 59 2.57 14.23 -13.46
C ALA A 59 1.49 13.82 -14.46
N SER A 60 1.01 12.58 -14.35
CA SER A 60 -0.03 12.01 -15.20
C SER A 60 -1.43 12.33 -14.63
N PRO A 61 -2.40 12.84 -15.43
CA PRO A 61 -3.77 13.00 -14.96
C PRO A 61 -4.40 11.67 -14.54
N PHE A 62 -5.12 11.65 -13.42
CA PHE A 62 -5.79 10.45 -12.91
C PHE A 62 -7.14 10.76 -12.25
N SER A 63 -7.97 9.72 -12.08
CA SER A 63 -9.20 9.79 -11.29
C SER A 63 -8.93 9.42 -9.84
N THR A 64 -9.47 10.19 -8.89
CA THR A 64 -9.40 9.86 -7.46
C THR A 64 -10.23 8.62 -7.09
N THR A 65 -11.17 8.21 -7.94
CA THR A 65 -11.97 6.99 -7.74
C THR A 65 -11.24 5.71 -8.12
N SER A 66 -10.18 5.81 -8.94
CA SER A 66 -9.36 4.68 -9.35
C SER A 66 -7.94 5.16 -9.68
N PRO A 67 -7.16 5.60 -8.66
CA PRO A 67 -5.82 6.10 -8.90
C PRO A 67 -4.90 4.98 -9.40
N PRO A 68 -4.00 5.26 -10.37
CA PRO A 68 -3.10 4.26 -10.94
C PRO A 68 -1.88 4.03 -10.03
N TYR A 69 -2.10 3.45 -8.84
CA TYR A 69 -0.99 3.11 -7.95
C TYR A 69 -0.09 2.04 -8.57
N VAL A 70 1.22 2.19 -8.37
CA VAL A 70 2.21 1.20 -8.77
C VAL A 70 2.82 0.56 -7.53
N ASP A 71 2.66 -0.75 -7.42
CA ASP A 71 3.25 -1.54 -6.34
C ASP A 71 4.73 -1.81 -6.59
N LEU A 72 5.57 -1.45 -5.62
CA LEU A 72 7.00 -1.75 -5.61
C LEU A 72 7.35 -2.90 -4.67
N SER A 73 6.37 -3.46 -3.95
CA SER A 73 6.58 -4.53 -2.96
C SER A 73 7.12 -5.82 -3.60
N GLY A 74 6.88 -6.05 -4.89
CA GLY A 74 7.48 -7.18 -5.62
C GLY A 74 8.96 -7.01 -5.97
N THR A 75 9.54 -5.82 -5.74
CA THR A 75 10.93 -5.50 -6.08
C THR A 75 11.84 -5.60 -4.85
N SER A 76 13.14 -5.30 -5.01
CA SER A 76 14.07 -5.14 -3.89
C SER A 76 13.69 -3.97 -2.95
N ALA A 77 12.76 -3.11 -3.36
CA ALA A 77 12.26 -1.98 -2.57
C ALA A 77 11.15 -2.42 -1.60
N ARG A 78 11.46 -3.35 -0.69
CA ARG A 78 10.60 -3.65 0.48
C ARG A 78 11.22 -3.12 1.75
N LEU A 79 10.37 -2.74 2.71
CA LEU A 79 10.82 -2.49 4.07
C LEU A 79 11.41 -3.80 4.63
N GLN A 80 12.70 -3.79 4.95
CA GLN A 80 13.38 -4.94 5.55
C GLN A 80 13.08 -5.06 7.05
N TYR A 81 12.78 -3.94 7.70
CA TYR A 81 12.54 -3.82 9.13
C TYR A 81 11.24 -3.06 9.40
N GLY A 82 10.76 -3.05 10.65
CA GLY A 82 9.57 -2.29 11.05
C GLY A 82 8.25 -2.78 10.41
N ASN A 83 8.18 -4.06 10.03
CA ASN A 83 7.02 -4.69 9.44
C ASN A 83 6.72 -6.04 10.11
N GLU A 84 5.50 -6.55 9.90
CA GLU A 84 5.12 -7.89 10.30
C GLU A 84 5.23 -8.83 9.10
N LYS A 85 6.08 -9.86 9.23
CA LYS A 85 6.17 -10.98 8.27
C LYS A 85 5.22 -12.10 8.65
#